data_AF-A0A344S952-F1
#
_entry.id   AF-A0A344S952-F1
#
_cell.length_a   1.000
_cell.length_b   1.000
_cell.length_c   1.000
_cell.angle_alpha   90.00
_cell.angle_beta   90.00
_cell.angle_gamma   90.00
#
_symmetry.space_group_name_H-M   'P 1'
#
loop_
_entity.id
_entity.type
_entity.pdbx_description
1 polymer ?
#
loop_
_entity_poly.entity_id
_entity_poly.type
_entity_poly.pdbx_seq_one_letter_code
_entity_poly.pdbx_strand_id
1 'polypeptide(L)'
;MTTITKERLLKIQHWRETYGAGSNVMLPAEEAEELARIALAALEAEPVASCIIEDGGMCVDGFGEYVGHSLPDGTHQLYAAPPAPERERIRREHAEWSDATFGNVGPIGPLKHLSKEAMEAAADPSDPLEWADMQFLLWDAQRRMGISDEFITRAMIEKLAINKARQWPEPKDGEPRLHIKEQPTPVVPPAIEPDYKVIKSILPTANPDEYACCIAADMWNACRSAMLNGGKS
;
A
#
# COMPACT_ATOMS: atom_id res chain seq x y z
N MET A 1 -10.39 10.90 -1.63
CA MET A 1 -10.04 12.12 -0.88
C MET A 1 -8.60 11.99 -0.41
N THR A 2 -7.75 12.85 -0.95
CA THR A 2 -6.31 12.86 -0.69
C THR A 2 -6.09 13.81 0.49
N THR A 3 -5.71 13.28 1.65
CA THR A 3 -5.48 14.13 2.84
C THR A 3 -4.25 15.01 2.60
N ILE A 4 -4.43 16.33 2.58
CA ILE A 4 -3.31 17.28 2.42
C ILE A 4 -2.43 17.22 3.67
N THR A 5 -1.14 16.88 3.50
CA THR A 5 -0.23 16.73 4.64
C THR A 5 0.30 18.08 5.13
N LYS A 6 0.79 18.13 6.37
CA LYS A 6 1.41 19.33 6.95
C LYS A 6 2.61 19.80 6.13
N GLU A 7 3.44 18.88 5.66
CA GLU A 7 4.61 19.16 4.82
C GLU A 7 4.18 19.81 3.50
N ARG A 8 3.05 19.34 2.93
CA ARG A 8 2.49 19.91 1.71
C ARG A 8 1.98 21.33 1.94
N LEU A 9 1.28 21.58 3.05
CA LEU A 9 0.81 22.91 3.44
C LEU A 9 1.98 23.90 3.63
N LEU A 10 3.04 23.49 4.33
CA LEU A 10 4.24 24.31 4.52
C LEU A 10 4.92 24.65 3.19
N LYS A 11 4.96 23.70 2.26
CA LYS A 11 5.50 23.95 0.91
C LYS A 11 4.65 24.97 0.14
N ILE A 12 3.32 24.88 0.23
CA ILE A 12 2.40 25.85 -0.38
C ILE A 12 2.59 27.23 0.27
N GLN A 13 2.76 27.31 1.59
CA GLN A 13 3.01 28.56 2.30
C GLN A 13 4.31 29.23 1.84
N HIS A 14 5.39 28.46 1.68
CA HIS A 14 6.71 28.97 1.27
C HIS A 14 6.74 29.47 -0.19
N TRP A 15 5.80 29.05 -1.04
CA TRP A 15 5.73 29.52 -2.43
C TRP A 15 5.56 31.04 -2.55
N ARG A 16 4.95 31.71 -1.56
CA ARG A 16 4.89 33.18 -1.52
C ARG A 16 6.28 33.81 -1.43
N GLU A 17 7.18 33.20 -0.66
CA GLU A 17 8.57 33.66 -0.50
C GLU A 17 9.39 33.33 -1.75
N THR A 18 9.10 32.21 -2.41
CA THR A 18 9.80 31.77 -3.63
C THR A 18 9.40 32.58 -4.87
N TYR A 19 8.11 32.83 -5.07
CA TYR A 19 7.58 33.39 -6.33
C TYR A 19 7.09 34.84 -6.21
N GLY A 20 6.93 35.37 -4.99
CA GLY A 20 6.45 36.74 -4.76
C GLY A 20 4.94 36.89 -4.89
N ALA A 21 4.40 37.96 -4.32
CA ALA A 21 2.95 38.18 -4.14
C ALA A 21 2.14 38.38 -5.44
N GLY A 22 2.79 38.61 -6.58
CA GLY A 22 2.15 38.80 -7.89
C GLY A 22 2.13 37.56 -8.78
N SER A 23 2.64 36.42 -8.30
CA SER A 23 2.75 35.19 -9.08
C SER A 23 1.52 34.31 -8.91
N ASN A 24 0.99 33.80 -10.04
CA ASN A 24 -0.06 32.80 -10.03
C ASN A 24 0.53 31.42 -9.75
N VAL A 25 0.05 30.77 -8.69
CA VAL A 25 0.43 29.40 -8.34
C VAL A 25 -0.77 28.49 -8.53
N MET A 26 -0.60 27.42 -9.29
CA MET A 26 -1.68 26.46 -9.60
C MET A 26 -1.62 25.29 -8.63
N LEU A 27 -2.76 25.00 -8.00
CA LEU A 27 -2.98 23.83 -7.16
C LEU A 27 -3.78 22.78 -7.94
N PRO A 28 -3.52 21.47 -7.74
CA PRO A 28 -4.45 20.42 -8.16
C PRO A 28 -5.86 20.70 -7.60
N ALA A 29 -6.89 20.38 -8.40
CA ALA A 29 -8.28 20.64 -8.01
C ALA A 29 -8.64 20.00 -6.66
N GLU A 30 -8.18 18.76 -6.42
CA GLU A 30 -8.40 18.06 -5.15
C GLU A 30 -7.74 18.76 -3.95
N GLU A 31 -6.52 19.31 -4.11
CA GLU A 31 -5.84 20.04 -3.04
C GLU A 31 -6.57 21.36 -2.75
N ALA A 32 -7.06 22.04 -3.80
CA ALA A 32 -7.82 23.28 -3.66
C ALA A 32 -9.18 23.06 -2.98
N GLU A 33 -9.89 21.99 -3.33
CA GLU A 33 -11.16 21.59 -2.72
C GLU A 33 -10.99 21.28 -1.22
N GLU A 34 -9.98 20.48 -0.87
CA GLU A 34 -9.73 20.10 0.52
C GLU A 34 -9.27 21.30 1.36
N LEU A 35 -8.46 22.21 0.80
CA LEU A 35 -8.10 23.47 1.45
C LEU A 35 -9.33 24.35 1.70
N ALA A 36 -10.22 24.48 0.71
CA ALA A 36 -11.45 25.25 0.85
C ALA A 36 -12.36 24.67 1.94
N ARG A 37 -12.53 23.34 1.96
CA ARG A 37 -13.31 22.63 2.99
C ARG A 37 -12.76 22.88 4.39
N ILE A 38 -11.45 22.75 4.58
CA ILE A 38 -10.81 22.97 5.89
C ILE A 38 -10.93 24.44 6.32
N ALA A 39 -10.69 25.38 5.40
CA ALA A 39 -10.77 26.82 5.69
C ALA A 39 -12.20 27.24 6.04
N LEU A 40 -13.21 26.75 5.31
CA LEU A 40 -14.62 27.01 5.62
C LEU A 40 -15.01 26.45 6.98
N ALA A 41 -14.66 25.20 7.27
CA ALA A 41 -14.95 24.58 8.56
C ALA A 41 -14.29 25.34 9.73
N ALA A 42 -13.09 25.90 9.53
CA ALA A 42 -12.42 26.72 10.54
C ALA A 42 -13.08 28.10 10.73
N LEU A 43 -13.63 28.70 9.66
CA LEU A 43 -14.35 29.98 9.72
C LEU A 43 -15.74 29.86 10.35
N GLU A 44 -16.40 28.71 10.18
CA GLU A 44 -17.74 28.43 10.72
C GLU A 44 -17.70 27.82 12.13
N ALA A 45 -16.52 27.54 12.68
CA ALA A 45 -16.39 26.93 14.00
C ALA A 45 -16.82 27.91 15.11
N GLU A 46 -17.79 27.50 15.91
CA GLU A 46 -18.15 28.18 17.16
C GLU A 46 -17.27 27.65 18.31
N PRO A 47 -16.89 28.50 19.29
CA PRO A 47 -16.12 28.05 20.43
C PRO A 47 -16.93 27.10 21.30
N VAL A 48 -16.29 26.02 21.77
CA VAL A 48 -16.92 25.01 22.63
C VAL A 48 -16.84 25.36 24.11
N ALA A 49 -15.91 26.25 24.48
CA ALA A 49 -15.75 26.78 25.82
C ALA A 49 -14.99 28.11 25.78
N SER A 50 -15.01 28.85 26.89
CA SER A 50 -14.13 29.99 27.14
C SER A 50 -13.36 29.77 28.42
N CYS A 51 -12.10 30.22 28.47
CA CYS A 51 -11.34 30.28 29.70
C CYS A 51 -10.88 31.70 30.01
N ILE A 52 -10.69 31.98 31.29
CA ILE A 52 -10.08 33.22 31.76
C ILE A 52 -8.70 32.86 32.27
N ILE A 53 -7.72 33.63 31.80
CA ILE A 53 -6.34 33.57 32.26
C ILE A 53 -6.05 34.76 33.15
N GLU A 54 -5.61 34.49 34.37
CA GLU A 54 -5.09 35.49 35.31
C GLU A 54 -3.88 34.92 36.06
N ASP A 55 -2.79 35.69 36.15
CA ASP A 55 -1.57 35.35 36.89
C ASP A 55 -0.95 33.98 36.52
N GLY A 56 -1.04 33.59 35.24
CA GLY A 56 -0.55 32.30 34.72
C GLY A 56 -1.43 31.10 35.08
N GLY A 57 -2.62 31.37 35.61
CA GLY A 57 -3.67 30.42 35.92
C GLY A 57 -4.76 30.37 34.87
N MET A 58 -5.18 29.17 34.48
CA MET A 58 -6.36 28.98 33.64
C MET A 58 -7.55 28.51 34.46
N CYS A 59 -8.67 29.21 34.35
CA CYS A 59 -9.98 28.75 34.82
C CYS A 59 -10.83 28.37 33.60
N VAL A 60 -11.06 27.08 33.38
CA VAL A 60 -12.08 26.60 32.45
C VAL A 60 -13.41 26.67 33.19
N ASP A 61 -14.46 27.22 32.56
CA ASP A 61 -15.86 27.32 33.07
C ASP A 61 -16.15 28.02 34.43
N GLY A 62 -15.14 28.60 35.08
CA GLY A 62 -15.31 29.47 36.26
C GLY A 62 -15.35 28.74 37.60
N PHE A 63 -15.24 27.40 37.63
CA PHE A 63 -15.10 26.63 38.86
C PHE A 63 -13.99 25.56 38.78
N GLY A 64 -12.76 25.94 39.14
CA GLY A 64 -11.75 25.00 39.66
C GLY A 64 -10.58 24.62 38.74
N GLU A 65 -9.42 24.52 39.39
CA GLU A 65 -8.08 24.10 38.95
C GLU A 65 -7.30 24.98 37.96
N TYR A 66 -6.31 25.69 38.52
CA TYR A 66 -5.25 26.41 37.83
C TYR A 66 -4.33 25.40 37.14
N VAL A 67 -4.53 25.20 35.84
CA VAL A 67 -3.60 24.39 35.02
C VAL A 67 -2.56 25.31 34.41
N GLY A 68 -1.27 25.03 34.60
CA GLY A 68 -0.19 25.82 34.03
C GLY A 68 -0.24 25.83 32.50
N HIS A 69 -0.19 27.02 31.89
CA HIS A 69 -0.32 27.21 30.45
C HIS A 69 0.51 28.44 30.00
N SER A 70 0.67 28.65 28.70
CA SER A 70 1.50 29.73 28.13
C SER A 70 0.70 30.84 27.45
N LEU A 71 -0.60 30.93 27.75
CA LEU A 71 -1.47 31.96 27.18
C LEU A 71 -1.30 33.26 27.98
N PRO A 72 -1.35 34.43 27.33
CA PRO A 72 -1.35 35.71 28.04
C PRO A 72 -2.66 35.90 28.82
N ASP A 73 -2.64 36.78 29.83
CA ASP A 73 -3.83 37.13 30.60
C ASP A 73 -4.97 37.64 29.72
N GLY A 74 -6.21 37.28 30.08
CA GLY A 74 -7.42 37.67 29.38
C GLY A 74 -8.39 36.51 29.13
N THR A 75 -9.47 36.82 28.40
CA THR A 75 -10.47 35.83 28.00
C THR A 75 -10.07 35.18 26.67
N HIS A 76 -10.01 33.85 26.66
CA HIS A 76 -9.66 33.07 25.47
C HIS A 76 -10.83 32.14 25.10
N GLN A 77 -11.12 32.09 23.80
CA GLN A 77 -12.09 31.16 23.24
C GLN A 77 -11.40 29.85 22.88
N LEU A 78 -11.95 28.73 23.35
CA LEU A 78 -11.46 27.39 23.09
C LEU A 78 -12.29 26.78 21.96
N TYR A 79 -11.61 26.39 20.89
CA TYR A 79 -12.23 25.74 19.73
C TYR A 79 -11.88 24.25 19.75
N ALA A 80 -12.86 23.40 19.45
CA ALA A 80 -12.57 22.00 19.19
C ALA A 80 -11.75 21.89 17.88
N ALA A 81 -10.81 20.95 17.84
CA ALA A 81 -10.20 20.57 16.56
C ALA A 81 -11.33 20.18 15.58
N PRO A 82 -11.22 20.52 14.28
CA PRO A 82 -12.18 20.06 13.29
C PRO A 82 -12.35 18.55 13.44
N PRO A 83 -13.59 18.03 13.39
CA PRO A 83 -13.81 16.62 13.56
C PRO A 83 -12.93 15.85 12.57
N ALA A 84 -12.29 14.78 13.07
CA ALA A 84 -11.56 13.87 12.21
C ALA A 84 -12.47 13.48 11.04
N PRO A 85 -11.93 13.32 9.81
CA PRO A 85 -12.75 12.90 8.69
C PRO A 85 -13.62 11.72 9.09
N GLU A 86 -14.89 11.71 8.68
CA GLU A 86 -15.88 10.69 9.03
C GLU A 86 -15.33 9.25 8.93
N ARG A 87 -14.52 8.99 7.88
CA ARG A 87 -13.83 7.72 7.65
C ARG A 87 -12.88 7.30 8.78
N GLU A 88 -12.18 8.25 9.39
CA GLU A 88 -11.28 8.00 10.51
C GLU A 88 -12.05 7.78 11.81
N ARG A 89 -13.18 8.48 12.00
CA ARG A 89 -14.10 8.19 13.12
C ARG A 89 -14.61 6.75 13.03
N ILE A 90 -15.18 6.38 11.89
CA ILE A 90 -15.69 5.03 11.62
C ILE A 90 -14.60 3.96 11.84
N ARG A 91 -13.38 4.20 11.36
CA ARG A 91 -12.26 3.27 11.52
C ARG A 91 -11.91 3.01 12.99
N ARG A 92 -11.95 4.05 13.82
CA ARG A 92 -11.69 3.96 15.27
C ARG A 92 -12.82 3.24 16.00
N GLU A 93 -14.07 3.61 15.76
CA GLU A 93 -15.24 2.96 16.36
C GLU A 93 -15.28 1.47 16.01
N HIS A 94 -15.02 1.14 14.74
CA HIS A 94 -14.87 -0.26 14.32
C HIS A 94 -13.74 -0.98 15.05
N ALA A 95 -12.60 -0.32 15.28
CA ALA A 95 -11.49 -0.91 16.01
C ALA A 95 -11.85 -1.22 17.46
N GLU A 96 -12.45 -0.26 18.16
CA GLU A 96 -12.91 -0.41 19.54
C GLU A 96 -13.94 -1.54 19.66
N TRP A 97 -14.94 -1.57 18.76
CA TRP A 97 -15.95 -2.62 18.72
C TRP A 97 -15.34 -4.01 18.45
N SER A 98 -14.44 -4.11 17.47
CA SER A 98 -13.82 -5.39 17.09
C SER A 98 -12.87 -5.90 18.19
N ASP A 99 -12.17 -5.03 18.91
CA ASP A 99 -11.37 -5.41 20.07
C ASP A 99 -12.25 -5.88 21.24
N ALA A 100 -13.37 -5.20 21.49
CA ALA A 100 -14.33 -5.61 22.52
C ALA A 100 -15.02 -6.96 22.19
N THR A 101 -15.30 -7.21 20.91
CA THR A 101 -16.05 -8.40 20.47
C THR A 101 -15.16 -9.63 20.31
N PHE A 102 -13.99 -9.46 19.70
CA PHE A 102 -13.13 -10.58 19.31
C PHE A 102 -11.86 -10.70 20.17
N GLY A 103 -11.55 -9.68 20.99
CA GLY A 103 -10.36 -9.66 21.82
C GLY A 103 -9.05 -9.53 21.03
N ASN A 104 -7.96 -9.96 21.66
CA ASN A 104 -6.61 -9.87 21.11
C ASN A 104 -6.30 -11.03 20.14
N VAL A 105 -6.89 -10.98 18.95
CA VAL A 105 -6.60 -11.92 17.84
C VAL A 105 -5.66 -11.27 16.81
N GLY A 106 -4.89 -12.10 16.11
CA GLY A 106 -4.00 -11.66 15.02
C GLY A 106 -4.74 -11.44 13.70
N PRO A 107 -4.04 -11.02 12.62
CA PRO A 107 -4.67 -10.61 11.35
C PRO A 107 -5.23 -11.76 10.51
N ILE A 108 -4.87 -13.01 10.82
CA ILE A 108 -5.13 -14.15 9.92
C ILE A 108 -6.63 -14.41 9.78
N GLY A 109 -7.40 -14.23 10.87
CA GLY A 109 -8.85 -14.36 10.86
C GLY A 109 -9.50 -13.35 9.90
N PRO A 110 -9.28 -12.05 10.12
CA PRO A 110 -9.78 -10.99 9.22
C PRO A 110 -9.35 -11.19 7.75
N LEU A 111 -8.11 -11.61 7.49
CA LEU A 111 -7.65 -11.88 6.11
C LEU A 111 -8.36 -13.08 5.46
N LYS A 112 -8.63 -14.15 6.22
CA LYS A 112 -9.42 -15.28 5.69
C LYS A 112 -10.87 -14.90 5.44
N HIS A 113 -11.42 -14.02 6.26
CA HIS A 113 -12.77 -13.48 6.08
C HIS A 113 -12.82 -12.56 4.87
N LEU A 114 -11.82 -11.69 4.68
CA LEU A 114 -11.72 -10.79 3.53
C LEU A 114 -11.82 -11.53 2.19
N SER A 115 -11.25 -12.74 2.09
CA SER A 115 -11.39 -13.57 0.89
C SER A 115 -12.83 -13.99 0.59
N LYS A 116 -13.69 -14.13 1.61
CA LYS A 116 -15.12 -14.43 1.44
C LYS A 116 -15.90 -13.20 0.98
N GLU A 117 -15.72 -12.09 1.68
CA GLU A 117 -16.37 -10.81 1.33
C GLU A 117 -15.98 -10.34 -0.08
N ALA A 118 -14.74 -10.60 -0.51
CA ALA A 118 -14.34 -10.33 -1.88
C ALA A 118 -15.12 -11.16 -2.93
N MET A 119 -15.56 -12.37 -2.59
CA MET A 119 -16.42 -13.17 -3.47
C MET A 119 -17.87 -12.69 -3.44
N GLU A 120 -18.36 -12.24 -2.28
CA GLU A 120 -19.71 -11.68 -2.11
C GLU A 120 -19.85 -10.36 -2.89
N ALA A 121 -18.88 -9.44 -2.72
CA ALA A 121 -18.76 -8.22 -3.51
C ALA A 121 -18.60 -8.47 -5.03
N ALA A 122 -17.95 -9.56 -5.42
CA ALA A 122 -17.84 -9.92 -6.83
C ALA A 122 -19.15 -10.48 -7.42
N ALA A 123 -20.00 -11.07 -6.57
CA ALA A 123 -21.31 -11.59 -6.97
C ALA A 123 -22.37 -10.47 -7.09
N ASP A 124 -22.32 -9.47 -6.22
CA ASP A 124 -23.15 -8.26 -6.32
C ASP A 124 -22.31 -6.98 -6.14
N PRO A 125 -21.60 -6.52 -7.19
CA PRO A 125 -20.77 -5.33 -7.10
C PRO A 125 -21.57 -4.04 -6.91
N SER A 126 -22.91 -4.10 -7.01
CA SER A 126 -23.79 -2.95 -6.81
C SER A 126 -24.14 -2.70 -5.35
N ASP A 127 -23.90 -3.67 -4.46
CA ASP A 127 -24.12 -3.51 -3.03
C ASP A 127 -22.90 -2.83 -2.36
N PRO A 128 -23.04 -1.57 -1.88
CA PRO A 128 -21.94 -0.87 -1.21
C PRO A 128 -21.54 -1.48 0.14
N LEU A 129 -22.37 -2.31 0.77
CA LEU A 129 -22.07 -2.92 2.07
C LEU A 129 -20.99 -3.99 1.95
N GLU A 130 -21.01 -4.79 0.88
CA GLU A 130 -19.98 -5.80 0.59
C GLU A 130 -18.58 -5.17 0.44
N TRP A 131 -18.52 -3.97 -0.15
CA TRP A 131 -17.27 -3.19 -0.21
C TRP A 131 -16.85 -2.65 1.15
N ALA A 132 -17.81 -2.29 2.01
CA ALA A 132 -17.55 -1.81 3.36
C ALA A 132 -16.98 -2.94 4.24
N ASP A 133 -17.51 -4.16 4.12
CA ASP A 133 -16.99 -5.33 4.85
C ASP A 133 -15.55 -5.64 4.47
N MET A 134 -15.22 -5.60 3.18
CA MET A 134 -13.82 -5.70 2.74
C MET A 134 -12.94 -4.61 3.38
N GLN A 135 -13.44 -3.38 3.49
CA GLN A 135 -12.68 -2.26 4.05
C GLN A 135 -12.43 -2.42 5.55
N PHE A 136 -13.45 -2.85 6.31
CA PHE A 136 -13.36 -3.13 7.74
C PHE A 136 -12.37 -4.25 8.04
N LEU A 137 -12.45 -5.36 7.30
CA LEU A 137 -11.57 -6.51 7.48
C LEU A 137 -10.11 -6.20 7.12
N LEU A 138 -9.88 -5.39 6.09
CA LEU A 138 -8.53 -4.95 5.73
C LEU A 138 -7.92 -4.03 6.81
N TRP A 139 -8.70 -3.07 7.31
CA TRP A 139 -8.26 -2.21 8.41
C TRP A 139 -7.98 -3.01 9.69
N ASP A 140 -8.83 -3.99 9.99
CA ASP A 140 -8.64 -4.87 11.15
C ASP A 140 -7.33 -5.67 11.04
N ALA A 141 -7.11 -6.30 9.89
CA ALA A 141 -5.88 -7.04 9.64
C ALA A 141 -4.62 -6.16 9.77
N GLN A 142 -4.66 -4.95 9.20
CA GLN A 142 -3.53 -4.01 9.28
C GLN A 142 -3.25 -3.58 10.72
N ARG A 143 -4.28 -3.15 11.47
CA ARG A 143 -4.10 -2.68 12.85
C ARG A 143 -3.61 -3.79 13.76
N ARG A 144 -4.13 -5.02 13.62
CA ARG A 144 -3.71 -6.19 14.41
C ARG A 144 -2.27 -6.62 14.13
N MET A 145 -1.70 -6.20 12.99
CA MET A 145 -0.27 -6.37 12.67
C MET A 145 0.59 -5.17 13.02
N GLY A 146 0.02 -4.11 13.60
CA GLY A 146 0.75 -2.87 13.86
C GLY A 146 1.19 -2.15 12.58
N ILE A 147 0.52 -2.38 11.46
CA ILE A 147 0.81 -1.69 10.20
C ILE A 147 0.17 -0.30 10.29
N SER A 148 1.01 0.74 10.37
CA SER A 148 0.57 2.13 10.35
C SER A 148 0.20 2.59 8.93
N ASP A 149 -0.62 3.64 8.86
CA ASP A 149 -1.00 4.26 7.59
C ASP A 149 0.22 4.80 6.80
N GLU A 150 1.23 5.34 7.50
CA GLU A 150 2.49 5.74 6.87
C GLU A 150 3.23 4.54 6.27
N PHE A 151 3.32 3.43 7.01
CA PHE A 151 4.02 2.24 6.56
C PHE A 151 3.35 1.61 5.34
N ILE A 152 2.04 1.43 5.36
CA ILE A 152 1.32 0.88 4.22
C ILE A 152 1.35 1.82 3.02
N THR A 153 1.29 3.14 3.23
CA THR A 153 1.40 4.13 2.15
C THR A 153 2.73 4.02 1.43
N ARG A 154 3.84 3.92 2.18
CA ARG A 154 5.17 3.71 1.57
C ARG A 154 5.23 2.38 0.80
N ALA A 155 4.72 1.30 1.37
CA ALA A 155 4.66 0.00 0.69
C ALA A 155 3.82 0.05 -0.60
N MET A 156 2.71 0.80 -0.60
CA MET A 156 1.89 1.03 -1.78
C MET A 156 2.63 1.81 -2.87
N ILE A 157 3.40 2.85 -2.51
CA ILE A 157 4.23 3.61 -3.47
C ILE A 157 5.26 2.69 -4.14
N GLU A 158 6.00 1.94 -3.34
CA GLU A 158 7.01 0.98 -3.85
C GLU A 158 6.36 -0.08 -4.74
N LYS A 159 5.24 -0.66 -4.28
CA LYS A 159 4.53 -1.69 -5.03
C LYS A 159 3.95 -1.17 -6.34
N LEU A 160 3.47 0.07 -6.36
CA LEU A 160 2.97 0.73 -7.57
C LEU A 160 4.09 0.94 -8.60
N ALA A 161 5.28 1.36 -8.16
CA ALA A 161 6.44 1.49 -9.03
C ALA A 161 6.83 0.14 -9.67
N ILE A 162 6.89 -0.92 -8.86
CA ILE A 162 7.13 -2.29 -9.35
C ILE A 162 6.07 -2.72 -10.37
N ASN A 163 4.79 -2.46 -10.10
CA ASN A 163 3.70 -2.86 -10.99
C ASN A 163 3.73 -2.11 -12.33
N LYS A 164 4.09 -0.83 -12.34
CA LYS A 164 4.26 -0.02 -13.56
C LYS A 164 5.42 -0.48 -14.45
N ALA A 165 6.44 -1.09 -13.86
CA ALA A 165 7.60 -1.62 -14.59
C ALA A 165 7.37 -3.03 -15.19
N ARG A 166 6.23 -3.68 -14.89
CA ARG A 166 5.91 -5.04 -15.38
C ARG A 166 5.22 -5.01 -16.73
N GLN A 167 5.32 -6.13 -17.43
CA GLN A 167 4.50 -6.42 -18.60
C GLN A 167 3.21 -7.12 -18.18
N TRP A 168 2.11 -6.71 -18.81
CA TRP A 168 0.76 -7.18 -18.51
C TRP A 168 0.08 -7.68 -19.78
N PRO A 169 -0.73 -8.76 -19.70
CA PRO A 169 -1.51 -9.24 -20.84
C PRO A 169 -2.66 -8.28 -21.18
N GLU A 170 -3.25 -8.49 -22.35
CA GLU A 170 -4.42 -7.74 -22.84
C GLU A 170 -5.60 -7.77 -21.85
N PRO A 171 -6.41 -6.71 -21.83
CA PRO A 171 -7.65 -6.69 -21.07
C PRO A 171 -8.67 -7.80 -21.33
N LYS A 172 -9.04 -8.49 -20.25
CA LYS A 172 -10.25 -9.32 -20.18
C LYS A 172 -11.08 -8.89 -18.97
N ASP A 173 -12.36 -8.63 -19.21
CA ASP A 173 -13.31 -8.25 -18.19
C ASP A 173 -13.68 -9.45 -17.28
N GLY A 174 -13.95 -9.18 -16.01
CA GLY A 174 -14.30 -10.19 -15.00
C GLY A 174 -13.18 -11.14 -14.55
N GLU A 175 -11.94 -11.01 -15.08
CA GLU A 175 -10.87 -11.98 -14.87
C GLU A 175 -9.63 -11.36 -14.21
N PRO A 176 -9.01 -12.03 -13.22
CA PRO A 176 -7.76 -11.58 -12.63
C PRO A 176 -6.63 -11.52 -13.67
N ARG A 177 -5.85 -10.44 -13.66
CA ARG A 177 -4.66 -10.31 -14.51
C ARG A 177 -3.40 -10.57 -13.73
N LEU A 178 -2.59 -11.48 -14.25
CA LEU A 178 -1.28 -11.78 -13.71
C LEU A 178 -0.21 -11.19 -14.62
N HIS A 179 0.85 -10.65 -14.01
CA HIS A 179 2.01 -10.16 -14.76
C HIS A 179 2.71 -11.31 -15.49
N ILE A 180 3.25 -11.01 -16.66
CA ILE A 180 4.05 -11.98 -17.43
C ILE A 180 5.35 -12.20 -16.67
N LYS A 181 5.60 -13.44 -16.26
CA LYS A 181 6.90 -13.86 -15.75
C LYS A 181 7.75 -14.26 -16.96
N GLU A 182 8.90 -13.63 -17.17
CA GLU A 182 9.89 -14.15 -18.10
C GLU A 182 10.24 -15.57 -17.64
N GLN A 183 10.01 -16.56 -18.50
CA GLN A 183 10.53 -17.89 -18.22
C GLN A 183 12.06 -17.78 -18.25
N PRO A 184 12.77 -18.33 -17.25
CA PRO A 184 14.22 -18.41 -17.34
C PRO A 184 14.57 -19.13 -18.64
N THR A 185 15.48 -18.54 -19.42
CA THR A 185 15.97 -19.14 -20.66
C THR A 185 16.31 -20.60 -20.38
N PRO A 186 15.77 -21.57 -21.15
CA PRO A 186 16.16 -22.96 -21.00
C PRO A 186 17.69 -23.03 -21.07
N VAL A 187 18.33 -23.51 -19.99
CA VAL A 187 19.77 -23.73 -19.98
C VAL A 187 20.02 -24.94 -20.86
N VAL A 188 20.20 -24.70 -22.16
CA VAL A 188 20.51 -25.74 -23.13
C VAL A 188 22.02 -26.03 -23.04
N PRO A 189 22.43 -27.26 -22.68
CA PRO A 189 23.84 -27.62 -22.67
C PRO A 189 24.48 -27.48 -24.06
N PRO A 190 25.81 -27.27 -24.16
CA PRO A 190 26.49 -27.20 -25.45
C PRO A 190 26.40 -28.52 -26.21
N ALA A 191 26.53 -28.47 -27.53
CA ALA A 191 26.68 -29.70 -28.34
C ALA A 191 28.01 -30.37 -27.98
N ILE A 192 28.04 -31.70 -28.05
CA ILE A 192 29.25 -32.47 -27.77
C ILE A 192 29.71 -33.21 -29.02
N GLU A 193 31.02 -33.33 -29.18
CA GLU A 193 31.65 -34.16 -30.19
C GLU A 193 31.84 -35.59 -29.65
N PRO A 194 31.88 -36.62 -30.52
CA PRO A 194 32.11 -38.00 -30.14
C PRO A 194 33.60 -38.23 -29.80
N ASP A 195 34.02 -37.66 -28.66
CA ASP A 195 35.39 -37.74 -28.17
C ASP A 195 35.46 -38.35 -26.77
N TYR A 196 36.45 -39.22 -26.56
CA TYR A 196 36.64 -39.93 -25.30
C TYR A 196 36.83 -39.01 -24.09
N LYS A 197 37.56 -37.89 -24.25
CA LYS A 197 37.79 -36.92 -23.16
C LYS A 197 36.51 -36.17 -22.84
N VAL A 198 35.73 -35.82 -23.86
CA VAL A 198 34.42 -35.17 -23.70
C VAL A 198 33.48 -36.08 -22.92
N ILE A 199 33.34 -37.35 -23.29
CA ILE A 199 32.48 -38.31 -22.56
C ILE A 199 32.98 -38.54 -21.13
N LYS A 200 34.29 -38.68 -20.92
CA LYS A 200 34.85 -38.85 -19.57
C LYS A 200 34.70 -37.61 -18.69
N SER A 201 34.64 -36.41 -19.26
CA SER A 201 34.36 -35.20 -18.48
C SER A 201 32.95 -35.18 -17.90
N ILE A 202 32.00 -35.89 -18.55
CA ILE A 202 30.59 -35.98 -18.15
C ILE A 202 30.37 -37.20 -17.25
N LEU A 203 30.94 -38.34 -17.65
CA LEU A 203 30.81 -39.62 -16.93
C LEU A 203 32.20 -40.22 -16.70
N PRO A 204 32.93 -39.80 -15.64
CA PRO A 204 34.33 -40.16 -15.42
C PRO A 204 34.60 -41.66 -15.27
N THR A 205 33.59 -42.41 -14.83
CA THR A 205 33.66 -43.86 -14.62
C THR A 205 33.37 -44.67 -15.89
N ALA A 206 32.99 -44.02 -17.00
CA ALA A 206 32.73 -44.70 -18.26
C ALA A 206 34.05 -45.16 -18.92
N ASN A 207 34.00 -46.34 -19.55
CA ASN A 207 35.05 -46.82 -20.44
C ASN A 207 34.49 -47.07 -21.85
N PRO A 208 34.11 -46.00 -22.58
CA PRO A 208 33.50 -46.14 -23.89
C PRO A 208 34.56 -46.53 -24.93
N ASP A 209 34.17 -47.40 -25.88
CA ASP A 209 34.86 -47.52 -27.14
C ASP A 209 34.45 -46.38 -28.10
N GLU A 210 35.06 -46.34 -29.29
CA GLU A 210 34.78 -45.31 -30.30
C GLU A 210 33.30 -45.30 -30.72
N TYR A 211 32.69 -46.48 -30.87
CA TYR A 211 31.29 -46.62 -31.22
C TYR A 211 30.36 -46.07 -30.12
N ALA A 212 30.66 -46.36 -28.86
CA ALA A 212 29.92 -45.83 -27.70
C ALA A 212 30.03 -44.30 -27.58
N CYS A 213 31.17 -43.70 -27.98
CA CYS A 213 31.31 -42.24 -28.02
C CYS A 213 30.39 -41.60 -29.07
N CYS A 214 30.28 -42.21 -30.26
CA CYS A 214 29.35 -41.76 -31.31
C CYS A 214 27.90 -41.79 -30.83
N ILE A 215 27.46 -42.92 -30.27
CA ILE A 215 26.09 -43.07 -29.77
C ILE A 215 25.79 -42.07 -28.64
N ALA A 216 26.74 -41.87 -27.72
CA ALA A 216 26.56 -40.92 -26.62
C ALA A 216 26.43 -39.47 -27.11
N ALA A 217 27.26 -39.07 -28.08
CA ALA A 217 27.18 -37.74 -28.69
C ALA A 217 25.87 -37.53 -29.46
N ASP A 218 25.43 -38.53 -30.24
CA ASP A 218 24.16 -38.49 -30.98
C ASP A 218 22.97 -38.36 -30.03
N MET A 219 22.93 -39.16 -28.97
CA MET A 219 21.87 -39.11 -27.95
C MET A 219 21.84 -37.75 -27.24
N TRP A 220 23.01 -37.23 -26.85
CA TRP A 220 23.11 -35.91 -26.20
C TRP A 220 22.63 -34.80 -27.13
N ASN A 221 23.11 -34.78 -28.38
CA ASN A 221 22.76 -33.77 -29.36
C ASN A 221 21.29 -33.87 -29.80
N ALA A 222 20.70 -35.07 -29.80
CA ALA A 222 19.26 -35.27 -30.02
C ALA A 222 18.42 -34.70 -28.87
N CYS A 223 18.77 -35.00 -27.61
CA CYS A 223 18.12 -34.43 -26.43
C CYS A 223 18.26 -32.89 -26.41
N ARG A 224 19.45 -32.37 -26.70
CA ARG A 224 19.71 -30.94 -26.83
C ARG A 224 18.83 -30.30 -27.91
N SER A 225 18.70 -30.94 -29.07
CA SER A 225 17.86 -30.46 -30.17
C SER A 225 16.38 -30.44 -29.78
N ALA A 226 15.91 -31.43 -29.02
CA ALA A 226 14.56 -31.44 -28.48
C ALA A 226 14.31 -30.30 -27.48
N MET A 227 15.30 -29.98 -26.62
CA MET A 227 15.23 -28.83 -25.71
C MET A 227 15.18 -27.49 -26.46
N LEU A 228 15.94 -27.34 -27.54
CA LEU A 228 15.94 -26.13 -28.38
C LEU A 228 14.63 -25.95 -29.17
N ASN A 229 14.03 -27.05 -29.60
CA ASN A 229 12.80 -27.04 -30.39
C ASN A 229 11.51 -26.98 -29.55
N GLY A 230 11.65 -26.93 -28.21
CA GLY A 230 10.56 -26.56 -27.30
C GLY A 230 9.32 -27.44 -27.40
N GLY A 231 9.46 -28.77 -27.44
CA GLY A 231 8.33 -29.69 -27.28
C GLY A 231 7.14 -29.40 -28.21
N LYS A 232 7.38 -29.02 -29.47
CA LYS A 232 6.35 -28.94 -30.50
C LYS A 232 5.96 -30.35 -30.95
N SER A 233 5.17 -31.02 -30.13
CA SER A 233 4.33 -32.16 -30.52
C SER A 233 2.88 -31.71 -30.49
#